data_AF-K2HCD8-F1
#
_entry.id   AF-K2HCD8-F1
#
_cell.length_a   1.000
_cell.length_b   1.000
_cell.length_c   1.000
_cell.angle_alpha   90.00
_cell.angle_beta   90.00
_cell.angle_gamma   90.00
#
_symmetry.space_group_name_H-M   'P 1'
#
loop_
_entity.id
_entity.type
_entity.pdbx_description
1 polymer ?
#
loop_
_entity_poly.entity_id
_entity_poly.type
_entity_poly.pdbx_seq_one_letter_code
_entity_poly.pdbx_strand_id
1 'polypeptide(L)' 'MGVGAVRLMTNNPRKVAMLQASGIDVAGRVPLWVGRNPLNDAYLRTKAQKSGHLT' A
#
# COMPACT_ATOMS: atom_id res chain seq x y z
N MET A 1 -1.26 -13.17 21.34
CA MET A 1 -0.44 -13.52 20.17
C MET A 1 -0.21 -12.26 19.36
N GLY A 2 1.02 -11.75 19.35
CA GLY A 2 1.39 -10.54 18.59
C GLY A 2 1.88 -10.92 17.20
N VAL A 3 1.48 -10.18 16.17
CA VAL A 3 2.03 -10.35 14.83
C VAL A 3 3.45 -9.79 14.84
N GLY A 4 4.45 -10.68 14.75
CA GLY A 4 5.87 -10.30 14.86
C GLY A 4 6.38 -9.49 13.66
N ALA A 5 5.95 -9.85 12.45
CA ALA A 5 6.28 -9.12 11.23
C ALA A 5 5.27 -9.43 10.10
N VAL A 6 5.05 -8.48 9.19
CA VAL A 6 4.16 -8.64 8.03
C VAL A 6 4.86 -8.37 6.71
N ARG A 7 4.49 -9.13 5.68
CA ARG A 7 4.76 -8.76 4.28
C ARG A 7 3.55 -7.98 3.77
N LEU A 8 3.73 -6.69 3.55
CA LEU A 8 2.62 -5.80 3.24
C LEU A 8 2.38 -5.73 1.73
N MET A 9 1.19 -6.15 1.31
CA MET A 9 0.75 -6.00 -0.09
C MET A 9 0.16 -4.60 -0.31
N THR A 10 0.98 -3.66 -0.82
CA THR A 10 0.56 -2.26 -1.03
C THR A 10 1.39 -1.59 -2.12
N ASN A 11 0.74 -0.71 -2.89
CA ASN A 11 1.44 0.23 -3.78
C ASN A 11 1.67 1.60 -3.12
N ASN A 12 1.12 1.82 -1.92
CA ASN A 12 1.23 3.07 -1.20
C ASN A 12 2.38 2.99 -0.15
N PRO A 13 3.47 3.76 -0.31
CA PRO A 13 4.58 3.79 0.65
C PRO A 13 4.19 4.38 2.00
N ARG A 14 3.24 5.32 2.06
CA ARG A 14 2.76 5.91 3.33
C ARG A 14 2.17 4.84 4.25
N LYS A 15 1.59 3.78 3.67
CA LYS A 15 1.01 2.66 4.41
C LYS A 15 2.08 1.80 5.09
N VAL A 16 3.27 1.69 4.49
CA VAL A 16 4.43 1.02 5.12
C VAL A 16 4.87 1.83 6.34
N ALA A 17 5.14 3.13 6.15
CA ALA A 17 5.59 4.02 7.21
C ALA A 17 4.59 4.09 8.38
N MET A 18 3.29 4.12 8.09
CA MET A 18 2.25 4.15 9.12
C MET A 18 2.23 2.87 9.97
N LEU A 19 2.38 1.68 9.36
CA LEU A 19 2.41 0.42 10.12
C LEU A 19 3.69 0.32 10.97
N GLN A 20 4.83 0.74 10.44
CA GLN A 20 6.09 0.81 11.19
C GLN A 20 5.98 1.76 12.38
N ALA A 21 5.39 2.94 12.19
CA ALA A 21 5.11 3.89 13.29
C ALA A 21 4.10 3.33 14.32
N SER A 22 3.26 2.38 13.93
CA SER A 22 2.31 1.70 14.82
C SER A 22 2.92 0.50 15.57
N GLY A 23 4.24 0.28 15.45
CA GLY A 23 4.95 -0.84 16.08
C GLY A 23 4.80 -2.18 15.35
N ILE A 24 4.31 -2.18 14.11
CA ILE A 24 4.22 -3.38 13.28
C ILE A 24 5.46 -3.44 12.39
N ASP A 25 6.26 -4.49 12.54
CA ASP A 25 7.40 -4.71 11.65
C ASP A 25 6.92 -5.08 10.25
N VAL A 26 7.41 -4.36 9.25
CA VAL A 26 7.12 -4.60 7.83
C VAL A 26 8.36 -5.19 7.18
N ALA A 27 8.48 -6.52 7.23
CA ALA A 27 9.62 -7.26 6.69
C ALA A 27 9.78 -7.16 5.17
N GLY A 28 8.76 -6.66 4.46
CA GLY A 28 8.88 -6.36 3.03
C GLY A 28 7.58 -5.91 2.38
N ARG A 29 7.71 -5.29 1.20
CA ARG A 29 6.59 -4.88 0.34
C ARG A 29 6.35 -5.90 -0.76
N VAL A 30 5.09 -6.30 -0.94
CA VAL A 30 4.64 -7.04 -2.13
C VAL A 30 3.85 -6.07 -3.01
N PRO A 31 4.22 -5.88 -4.29
CA PRO A 31 3.42 -5.06 -5.21
C PRO A 31 2.00 -5.60 -5.32
N LEU A 32 1.01 -4.72 -5.22
CA LEU A 32 -0.39 -5.08 -5.46
C LEU A 32 -0.71 -4.83 -6.93
N TRP A 33 -0.79 -5.88 -7.72
CA TRP A 33 -1.16 -5.78 -9.13
C TRP A 33 -2.68 -5.58 -9.25
N VAL A 34 -3.10 -4.33 -9.47
CA VAL A 34 -4.51 -4.00 -9.75
C VAL A 34 -4.63 -3.72 -11.24
N GLY A 35 -5.44 -4.51 -11.96
CA GLY A 35 -5.76 -4.23 -13.35
C GLY A 35 -6.49 -2.90 -13.47
N ARG A 36 -6.01 -1.99 -14.32
CA ARG A 36 -6.78 -0.83 -14.75
C ARG A 36 -7.87 -1.29 -15.71
N ASN A 37 -9.10 -0.86 -15.45
CA ASN A 37 -10.21 -0.97 -16.36
C ASN A 37 -10.98 0.36 -16.39
N PRO A 38 -11.85 0.58 -17.39
CA PRO A 38 -12.56 1.86 -17.53
C PRO A 38 -13.42 2.23 -16.32
N LEU A 39 -13.91 1.23 -15.57
CA LEU A 39 -14.76 1.43 -14.40
C LEU A 39 -13.97 1.85 -13.15
N ASN A 40 -12.69 1.49 -13.05
CA ASN A 40 -11.85 1.77 -11.89
C ASN A 40 -10.77 2.83 -12.11
N ASP A 41 -10.61 3.36 -13.34
CA ASP A 41 -9.57 4.34 -13.67
C ASP A 41 -9.71 5.64 -12.85
N ALA A 42 -10.92 6.20 -12.76
CA ALA A 42 -11.16 7.42 -11.99
C ALA A 42 -10.87 7.22 -10.49
N TYR A 43 -11.24 6.05 -9.94
CA TYR A 43 -10.93 5.68 -8.57
C TYR A 43 -9.42 5.52 -8.36
N LEU A 44 -8.73 4.84 -9.27
CA LEU A 44 -7.27 4.63 -9.19
C LEU A 44 -6.49 5.94 -9.36
N ARG A 45 -6.92 6.87 -10.23
CA ARG A 45 -6.33 8.22 -10.35
C ARG A 45 -6.49 9.02 -9.06
N THR A 46 -7.70 9.07 -8.52
CA THR A 46 -7.99 9.78 -7.26
C THR A 46 -7.18 9.18 -6.11
N LYS A 47 -7.13 7.85 -6.04
CA LYS A 47 -6.36 7.12 -5.03
C LYS A 47 -4.87 7.40 -5.18
N ALA A 48 -4.33 7.44 -6.40
CA ALA A 48 -2.92 7.74 -6.64
C ALA A 48 -2.53 9.15 -6.18
N GLN A 49 -3.33 10.16 -6.53
CA GLN A 49 -3.11 11.54 -6.09
C GLN A 49 -3.15 11.68 -4.56
N LYS A 50 -4.14 11.09 -3.89
CA LYS A 50 -4.24 11.15 -2.43
C LYS A 50 -3.13 10.37 -1.69
N SER A 51 -2.62 9.31 -2.31
CA SER A 51 -1.71 8.37 -1.64
C SER A 51 -0.23 8.69 -1.82
N GLY A 52 0.16 9.53 -2.79
CA GLY A 52 1.56 9.72 -3.15
C GLY A 52 2.18 8.44 -3.70
N HIS A 53 1.73 8.00 -4.89
CA HIS A 53 2.25 6.79 -5.53
C HIS A 53 3.77 6.88 -5.72
N LEU A 54 4.49 5.80 -5.39
CA LEU A 54 5.80 5.52 -5.99
C LEU A 54 5.51 5.06 -7.42
N THR A 55 5.80 5.92 -8.39
CA THR A 55 5.94 5.53 -9.80
C THR A 55 7.11 4.58 -9.96
#